data_AF-A0A4U9TDW2-F1
#
_entry.id   AF-A0A4U9TDW2-F1
#
_cell.length_a   1.000
_cell.length_b   1.000
_cell.length_c   1.000
_cell.angle_alpha   90.00
_cell.angle_beta   90.00
_cell.angle_gamma   90.00
#
_symmetry.space_group_name_H-M   'P 1'
#
loop_
_entity.id
_entity.type
_entity.pdbx_description
1 polymer ?
#
loop_
_entity_poly.entity_id
_entity_poly.type
_entity_poly.pdbx_seq_one_letter_code
_entity_poly.pdbx_strand_id
1 'polypeptide(L)'
;MACDQLNIKSCQCRNYERRFELEEDCIKLTRENLTTFDWLPPTCAYRLIGEGKPLFDWHPLVSGSKAAMHGERITVRHIAVRESEVVDWQDHILNKPSWAR
;
A
#
# COMPACT_ATOMS: atom_id res chain seq x y z
N MET A 1 5.79 6.54 2.07
CA MET A 1 6.41 6.23 3.37
C MET A 1 5.77 4.97 3.94
N ALA A 2 6.46 4.26 4.81
CA ALA A 2 6.02 2.99 5.38
C ALA A 2 6.37 2.90 6.87
N CYS A 3 5.52 2.21 7.64
CA CYS A 3 5.79 1.94 9.05
C CYS A 3 7.04 1.08 9.25
N ASP A 4 7.59 1.11 10.46
CA ASP A 4 8.84 0.42 10.78
C ASP A 4 8.69 -1.10 10.76
N GLN A 5 7.46 -1.60 10.97
CA GLN A 5 7.15 -3.03 10.86
C GLN A 5 7.12 -3.55 9.42
N LEU A 6 7.15 -2.70 8.39
CA LEU A 6 7.19 -3.16 7.00
C LEU A 6 8.56 -3.73 6.63
N ASN A 7 8.57 -4.97 6.14
CA ASN A 7 9.68 -5.49 5.35
C ASN A 7 9.51 -5.06 3.89
N ILE A 8 10.25 -4.03 3.47
CA ILE A 8 10.18 -3.46 2.12
C ILE A 8 10.50 -4.50 1.04
N LYS A 9 11.41 -5.45 1.30
CA LYS A 9 11.77 -6.51 0.33
C LYS A 9 10.61 -7.46 0.09
N SER A 10 9.98 -7.99 1.14
CA SER A 10 8.85 -8.92 0.98
C SER A 10 7.49 -8.23 0.78
N CYS A 11 7.43 -6.93 1.04
CA CYS A 11 6.21 -6.11 1.10
C CYS A 11 5.19 -6.69 2.10
N GLN A 12 5.67 -7.16 3.25
CA GLN A 12 4.85 -7.75 4.31
C GLN A 12 5.25 -7.19 5.67
N CYS A 13 4.31 -7.13 6.59
CA CYS A 13 4.58 -6.79 7.98
C CYS A 13 5.39 -7.91 8.63
N ARG A 14 6.45 -7.55 9.38
CA ARG A 14 7.31 -8.48 10.10
C ARG A 14 6.62 -9.11 11.31
N ASN A 15 5.72 -8.35 11.95
CA ASN A 15 5.05 -8.72 13.20
C ASN A 15 3.53 -8.55 13.07
N TYR A 16 2.93 -9.14 12.02
CA TYR A 16 1.53 -8.88 11.69
C TYR A 16 0.55 -9.21 12.82
N GLU A 17 0.80 -10.29 13.58
CA GLU A 17 -0.05 -10.70 14.70
C GLU A 17 -0.10 -9.66 15.81
N ARG A 18 1.03 -9.01 16.11
CA ARG A 18 1.19 -8.01 17.17
C ARG A 18 1.19 -6.57 16.65
N ARG A 19 0.76 -6.35 15.40
CA ARG A 19 0.90 -5.06 14.71
C ARG A 19 0.27 -3.87 15.44
N PHE A 20 -0.84 -4.08 16.14
CA PHE A 20 -1.52 -3.02 16.90
C PHE A 20 -0.84 -2.72 18.24
N GLU A 21 -0.04 -3.64 18.76
CA GLU A 21 0.78 -3.40 19.96
C GLU A 21 2.06 -2.63 19.60
N LEU A 22 2.57 -2.83 18.39
CA LEU A 22 3.86 -2.31 17.93
C LEU A 22 3.74 -1.00 17.15
N GLU A 23 2.60 -0.74 16.52
CA GLU A 23 2.34 0.48 15.76
C GLU A 23 0.94 1.01 16.09
N GLU A 24 0.90 2.14 16.79
CA GLU A 24 -0.34 2.79 17.24
C GLU A 24 -1.22 3.21 16.06
N ASP A 25 -0.59 3.69 14.97
CA ASP A 25 -1.28 4.10 13.75
C ASP A 25 -1.65 2.93 12.82
N CYS A 26 -1.46 1.67 13.23
CA CYS A 26 -1.82 0.54 12.39
C CYS A 26 -3.33 0.43 12.23
N ILE A 27 -3.81 0.51 10.98
CA ILE A 27 -5.25 0.49 10.69
C ILE A 27 -5.72 -0.90 10.29
N LYS A 28 -6.86 -1.33 10.84
CA LYS A 28 -7.59 -2.52 10.38
C LYS A 28 -8.58 -2.15 9.28
N LEU A 29 -8.28 -2.53 8.04
CA LEU A 29 -9.25 -2.47 6.96
C LEU A 29 -10.28 -3.60 7.11
N THR A 30 -11.56 -3.27 7.08
CA THR A 30 -12.69 -4.20 7.09
C THR A 30 -13.65 -3.86 5.96
N ARG A 31 -14.67 -4.69 5.73
CA ARG A 31 -15.67 -4.40 4.69
C ARG A 31 -16.53 -3.19 5.06
N GLU A 32 -16.76 -3.00 6.35
CA GLU A 32 -17.63 -1.98 6.92
C GLU A 32 -17.00 -0.58 6.86
N ASN A 33 -15.68 -0.48 7.05
CA ASN A 33 -14.97 0.80 7.01
C ASN A 33 -14.29 1.10 5.66
N LEU A 34 -14.34 0.19 4.69
CA LEU A 34 -13.68 0.38 3.38
C LEU A 34 -14.05 1.71 2.72
N THR A 35 -15.31 2.12 2.81
CA THR A 35 -15.84 3.36 2.21
C THR A 35 -15.36 4.62 2.90
N THR A 36 -14.72 4.54 4.07
CA THR A 36 -14.18 5.70 4.77
C THR A 36 -12.74 6.04 4.33
N PHE A 37 -12.13 5.24 3.47
CA PHE A 37 -10.74 5.42 3.02
C PHE A 37 -10.66 6.02 1.62
N ASP A 38 -10.81 7.34 1.52
CA ASP A 38 -10.76 8.06 0.24
C ASP A 38 -9.36 8.06 -0.41
N TRP A 39 -8.33 7.74 0.36
CA TRP A 39 -6.93 7.75 -0.05
C TRP A 39 -6.43 6.40 -0.58
N LEU A 40 -7.26 5.34 -0.62
CA LEU A 40 -6.86 4.07 -1.19
C LEU A 40 -6.51 4.23 -2.68
N PRO A 41 -5.39 3.65 -3.15
CA PRO A 41 -5.02 3.71 -4.55
C PRO A 41 -6.15 3.24 -5.47
N PRO A 42 -6.32 3.83 -6.66
CA PRO A 42 -7.37 3.41 -7.60
C PRO A 42 -7.23 1.94 -8.05
N THR A 43 -6.03 1.37 -7.90
CA THR A 43 -5.72 -0.03 -8.20
C THR A 43 -5.82 -0.96 -6.99
N CYS A 44 -6.23 -0.45 -5.82
CA CYS A 44 -6.39 -1.26 -4.61
C CYS A 44 -7.46 -2.33 -4.81
N ALA A 45 -7.13 -3.60 -4.57
CA ALA A 45 -8.07 -4.72 -4.75
C ALA A 45 -9.34 -4.58 -3.92
N TYR A 46 -9.22 -4.14 -2.67
CA TYR A 46 -10.39 -3.92 -1.81
C TYR A 46 -11.33 -2.88 -2.39
N ARG A 47 -10.78 -1.75 -2.86
CA ARG A 47 -11.54 -0.70 -3.52
C ARG A 47 -12.21 -1.19 -4.80
N LEU A 48 -11.46 -1.85 -5.70
CA LEU A 48 -12.01 -2.37 -6.95
C LEU A 48 -13.15 -3.36 -6.71
N ILE A 49 -12.96 -4.32 -5.82
CA ILE A 49 -13.99 -5.30 -5.46
C ILE A 49 -15.20 -4.62 -4.81
N GLY A 50 -14.97 -3.65 -3.91
CA GLY A 50 -16.05 -2.88 -3.28
C GLY A 50 -16.85 -2.04 -4.26
N GLU A 51 -16.22 -1.54 -5.33
CA GLU A 51 -16.87 -0.81 -6.42
C GLU A 51 -17.45 -1.72 -7.52
N GLY A 52 -17.38 -3.05 -7.37
CA GLY A 52 -17.85 -4.01 -8.39
C GLY A 52 -17.00 -4.04 -9.67
N LYS A 53 -15.77 -3.54 -9.62
CA LYS A 53 -14.82 -3.52 -10.74
C LYS A 53 -13.95 -4.78 -10.77
N PRO A 54 -13.51 -5.23 -11.96
CA PRO A 54 -12.59 -6.34 -12.07
C PRO A 54 -11.21 -5.99 -11.51
N LEU A 55 -10.48 -7.01 -11.08
CA LEU A 55 -9.05 -6.89 -10.79
C LEU A 55 -8.25 -6.93 -12.10
N PHE A 56 -7.11 -6.26 -12.14
CA PHE A 56 -6.21 -6.31 -13.28
C PHE A 56 -5.54 -7.69 -13.42
N ASP A 57 -5.16 -8.05 -14.64
CA ASP A 57 -4.55 -9.36 -14.95
C ASP A 57 -3.24 -9.62 -14.20
N TRP A 58 -2.48 -8.56 -13.90
CA TRP A 58 -1.24 -8.66 -13.12
C TRP A 58 -1.48 -8.94 -11.62
N HIS A 59 -2.71 -8.77 -11.14
CA HIS A 59 -3.02 -8.83 -9.71
C HIS A 59 -2.84 -10.25 -9.16
N PRO A 60 -2.20 -10.46 -7.98
CA PRO A 60 -1.90 -11.80 -7.47
C PRO A 60 -3.11 -12.73 -7.27
N LEU A 61 -4.30 -12.17 -7.01
CA LEU A 61 -5.54 -12.94 -6.91
C LEU A 61 -6.04 -13.49 -8.26
N VAL A 62 -5.57 -12.91 -9.38
CA VAL A 62 -5.90 -13.35 -10.75
C VAL A 62 -4.76 -14.20 -11.30
N SER A 63 -3.52 -13.73 -11.20
CA SER A 63 -2.33 -14.38 -11.76
C SER A 63 -1.75 -15.52 -10.89
N GLY A 64 -2.24 -15.68 -9.66
CA GLY A 64 -1.77 -16.70 -8.71
C GLY A 64 -0.38 -16.45 -8.12
N SER A 65 0.32 -15.38 -8.53
CA SER A 65 1.66 -15.05 -8.00
C SER A 65 1.92 -13.53 -8.00
N LYS A 66 2.93 -13.10 -7.25
CA LYS A 66 3.37 -11.69 -7.25
C LYS A 66 4.26 -11.32 -8.45
N ALA A 67 4.61 -12.29 -9.31
CA ALA A 67 5.62 -12.09 -10.35
C ALA A 67 5.20 -11.04 -11.39
N ALA A 68 3.97 -11.14 -11.92
CA ALA A 68 3.44 -10.18 -12.90
C ALA A 68 3.37 -8.76 -12.31
N MET A 69 2.74 -8.62 -11.14
CA MET A 69 2.68 -7.34 -10.40
C MET A 69 4.07 -6.70 -10.18
N HIS A 70 5.08 -7.51 -9.84
CA HIS A 70 6.45 -7.02 -9.68
C HIS A 70 7.11 -6.65 -11.01
N GLY A 71 6.85 -7.41 -12.08
CA GLY A 71 7.32 -7.12 -13.44
C GLY A 71 6.83 -5.76 -13.94
N GLU A 72 5.56 -5.45 -13.66
CA GLU A 72 4.92 -4.15 -13.96
C GLU A 72 5.36 -3.02 -12.99
N ARG A 73 6.24 -3.31 -12.02
CA ARG A 73 6.66 -2.37 -10.95
C ARG A 73 5.49 -1.81 -10.11
N ILE A 74 4.36 -2.51 -10.07
CA ILE A 74 3.19 -2.14 -9.25
C ILE A 74 3.40 -2.66 -7.83
N THR A 75 4.39 -2.11 -7.14
CA THR A 75 4.79 -2.54 -5.79
C THR A 75 5.43 -1.41 -5.02
N VAL A 76 5.22 -1.40 -3.70
CA VAL A 76 5.87 -0.45 -2.80
C VAL A 76 7.36 -0.72 -2.63
N ARG A 77 7.88 -1.90 -3.02
CA ARG A 77 9.27 -2.33 -2.83
C ARG A 77 10.33 -1.30 -3.26
N HIS A 78 10.04 -0.54 -4.31
CA HIS A 78 11.00 0.38 -4.93
C HIS A 78 10.78 1.85 -4.56
N ILE A 79 9.69 2.15 -3.85
CA ILE A 79 9.29 3.54 -3.53
C ILE A 79 9.07 3.75 -2.02
N ALA A 80 8.93 2.68 -1.25
CA ALA A 80 8.76 2.77 0.20
C ALA A 80 10.09 3.15 0.86
N VAL A 81 9.99 4.12 1.75
CA VAL A 81 11.03 4.55 2.68
C VAL A 81 10.46 4.39 4.08
N ARG A 82 11.28 3.94 5.03
CA ARG A 82 10.87 3.84 6.43
C ARG A 82 10.61 5.23 6.97
N GLU A 83 9.57 5.38 7.76
CA GLU A 83 9.26 6.64 8.44
C GLU A 83 10.46 7.19 9.23
N SER A 84 11.18 6.32 9.94
CA SER A 84 12.41 6.65 10.67
C SER A 84 13.57 7.17 9.79
N GLU A 85 13.51 6.98 8.47
CA GLU A 85 14.51 7.42 7.49
C GLU A 85 14.08 8.66 6.71
N VAL A 86 12.86 9.17 6.93
CA VAL A 86 12.32 10.33 6.22
C VAL A 86 12.86 11.62 6.83
N VAL A 87 13.54 12.42 6.00
CA VAL A 87 14.02 13.76 6.38
C VAL A 87 12.98 14.84 6.06
N ASP A 88 12.49 14.86 4.82
CA ASP A 88 11.43 15.77 4.39
C ASP A 88 10.23 14.97 3.85
N TRP A 89 9.09 15.13 4.49
CA TRP A 89 7.83 14.46 4.15
C TRP A 89 7.30 14.89 2.78
N GLN A 90 7.63 16.11 2.32
CA GLN A 90 7.15 16.65 1.04
C GLN A 90 7.74 15.92 -0.18
N ASP A 91 8.95 15.36 -0.05
CA ASP A 91 9.62 14.61 -1.11
C ASP A 91 8.93 13.28 -1.41
N HIS A 92 8.10 12.79 -0.49
CA HIS A 92 7.42 11.51 -0.61
C HIS A 92 5.94 11.63 -1.00
N ILE A 93 5.46 12.84 -1.33
CA ILE A 93 4.12 13.07 -1.87
C ILE A 93 4.11 12.63 -3.34
N LEU A 94 3.36 11.56 -3.64
CA LEU A 94 3.27 11.02 -5.01
C LEU A 94 2.37 11.84 -5.94
N ASN A 95 1.31 12.46 -5.41
CA ASN A 95 0.36 13.25 -6.18
C ASN A 95 0.59 14.75 -5.98
N LYS A 96 1.76 15.24 -6.41
CA LYS A 96 2.07 16.68 -6.34
C LYS A 96 1.16 17.46 -7.32
N PRO A 97 0.56 18.57 -6.89
CA PRO A 97 -0.16 19.47 -7.79
C PRO A 97 0.80 20.02 -8.85
N SER A 98 0.27 20.45 -9.99
CA SER A 98 1.07 20.84 -11.17
C SER A 98 2.07 21.95 -10.88
N TRP A 99 1.79 22.83 -9.91
CA TRP A 99 2.68 23.92 -9.51
C TRP A 99 3.84 23.50 -8.59
N ALA A 100 3.80 22.28 -8.04
CA ALA A 100 4.80 21.74 -7.10
C ALA A 100 5.68 20.64 -7.72
N ARG A 101 5.54 20.38 -9.03
CA ARG A 101 6.35 19.42 -9.77
C ARG A 101 7.59 20.06 -10.35
#